data_AF-A0A8S8YC82-F1
#
_entry.id   AF-A0A8S8YC82-F1
#
_cell.length_a   1.000
_cell.length_b   1.000
_cell.length_c   1.000
_cell.angle_alpha   90.00
_cell.angle_beta   90.00
_cell.angle_gamma   90.00
#
_symmetry.space_group_name_H-M   'P 1'
#
loop_
_entity.id
_entity.type
_entity.pdbx_description
1 polymer ?
#
loop_
_entity_poly.entity_id
_entity_poly.type
_entity_poly.pdbx_seq_one_letter_code
_entity_poly.pdbx_strand_id
1 'polypeptide(L)'
;MRSPDLGWTIVSASPEQLLSFRNGKITTSPIKGTAPRRALETEDQRGKEDLIESKKDLAEHMMLVDLERHDLSSVCIPGSVKWAEFRIESHPNVHHLVSEVSGELKPSCCVTSAISSLFPGGSITGCPKVMSMAIINHLERMPRGAWTGSIGHIHKLNNLVELNILIRTLEVHEKAGVRTGRVMAGGGIVHSSNPELEAQEAEWKADAVLRAAWNVPASISNDTLPSLSMSSKTLARQSEIRPNIARKEKSRKKKIILIDNMDSFTHNIRDAIVKLGCEVMIENGWSSHPDEDVAMWVSDVIDKHSPDGIVIGPGPSRPESYNRTTALANMGINGELISGKGQIPLLGICLGHQAICLADGSNLTRSPNGPVHGSPVSVENDGTGLFSELAEEHSMMRYNSLVILDVGESMVPNAWEGGTGLIMGARHRYYPIHGVQFHPESAGSPDGMSIIENFLSLCD
;
A
#
# COMPACT_ATOMS: atom_id res chain seq x y z
N MET A 1 10.35 38.23 10.40
CA MET A 1 11.47 37.28 10.29
C MET A 1 12.45 37.82 9.26
N ARG A 2 13.70 38.10 9.64
CA ARG A 2 14.81 38.23 8.68
C ARG A 2 15.49 36.87 8.64
N SER A 3 15.06 35.99 7.74
CA SER A 3 15.82 34.78 7.46
C SER A 3 17.04 35.18 6.62
N PRO A 4 18.26 34.72 6.95
CA PRO A 4 19.40 34.91 6.06
C PRO A 4 19.09 34.26 4.71
N ASP A 5 19.54 34.89 3.63
CA ASP A 5 19.58 34.25 2.31
C ASP A 5 20.60 33.11 2.37
N LEU A 6 20.15 31.90 2.09
CA LEU A 6 20.99 30.71 2.13
C LEU A 6 21.74 30.48 0.80
N GLY A 7 21.57 31.37 -0.18
CA GLY A 7 22.13 31.20 -1.53
C GLY A 7 21.51 30.00 -2.26
N TRP A 8 20.29 29.64 -1.89
CA TRP A 8 19.60 28.42 -2.32
C TRP A 8 18.15 28.74 -2.67
N THR A 9 17.69 28.27 -3.83
CA THR A 9 16.32 28.51 -4.32
C THR A 9 15.71 27.21 -4.83
N ILE A 10 14.46 26.98 -4.45
CA ILE A 10 13.64 25.87 -4.94
C ILE A 10 12.51 26.40 -5.81
N VAL A 11 12.41 25.89 -7.04
CA VAL A 11 11.33 26.19 -7.97
C VAL A 11 10.61 24.89 -8.30
N SER A 12 9.36 24.74 -7.85
CA SER A 12 8.60 23.50 -7.97
C SER A 12 7.32 23.71 -8.78
N ALA A 13 7.08 22.81 -9.73
CA ALA A 13 5.82 22.68 -10.46
C ALA A 13 5.22 21.28 -10.23
N SER A 14 5.26 20.81 -8.99
CA SER A 14 4.82 19.47 -8.62
C SER A 14 3.31 19.28 -8.83
N PRO A 15 2.87 18.17 -9.45
CA PRO A 15 1.47 17.81 -9.57
C PRO A 15 0.91 17.10 -8.34
N GLU A 16 1.74 16.66 -7.39
CA GLU A 16 1.35 15.69 -6.36
C GLU A 16 1.34 16.30 -4.95
N GLN A 17 0.22 16.12 -4.24
CA GLN A 17 0.04 16.56 -2.87
C GLN A 17 0.47 15.45 -1.91
N LEU A 18 1.42 15.76 -1.02
CA LEU A 18 1.83 14.86 0.06
C LEU A 18 0.78 14.83 1.18
N LEU A 19 0.35 16.03 1.62
CA LEU A 19 -0.57 16.18 2.75
C LEU A 19 -1.32 17.49 2.63
N SER A 20 -2.64 17.41 2.79
CA SER A 20 -3.48 18.52 3.20
C SER A 20 -4.07 18.20 4.57
N PHE A 21 -4.09 19.18 5.46
CA PHE A 21 -4.77 19.11 6.75
C PHE A 21 -5.71 20.29 6.87
N ARG A 22 -7.01 20.01 7.03
CA ARG A 22 -8.05 21.01 7.26
C ARG A 22 -9.06 20.49 8.28
N ASN A 23 -9.35 21.26 9.33
CA ASN A 23 -10.41 20.96 10.30
C ASN A 23 -10.35 19.54 10.88
N GLY A 24 -9.15 19.04 11.21
CA GLY A 24 -8.96 17.69 11.77
C GLY A 24 -8.92 16.55 10.73
N LYS A 25 -9.28 16.82 9.48
CA LYS A 25 -9.20 15.86 8.36
C LYS A 25 -7.83 15.98 7.68
N ILE A 26 -7.15 14.86 7.50
CA ILE A 26 -5.96 14.74 6.66
C ILE A 26 -6.36 14.15 5.32
N THR A 27 -5.80 14.66 4.23
CA THR A 27 -5.92 14.07 2.89
C THR A 27 -4.58 13.98 2.17
N THR A 28 -4.42 12.93 1.37
CA THR A 28 -3.32 12.73 0.42
C THR A 28 -3.94 12.30 -0.91
N SER A 29 -3.25 12.56 -2.02
CA SER A 29 -3.75 12.24 -3.37
C SER A 29 -2.65 11.58 -4.19
N PRO A 30 -2.41 10.27 -4.00
CA PRO A 30 -1.43 9.55 -4.80
C PRO A 30 -1.77 9.62 -6.29
N ILE A 31 -0.72 9.72 -7.11
CA ILE A 31 -0.81 9.76 -8.56
C ILE A 31 -0.04 8.59 -9.16
N LYS A 32 -0.71 7.76 -9.97
CA LYS A 32 -0.03 6.69 -10.70
C LYS A 32 -0.82 6.22 -11.90
N GLY A 33 -0.15 6.14 -13.04
CA GLY A 33 -0.78 6.00 -14.34
C GLY A 33 -0.83 7.35 -15.04
N THR A 34 -0.24 7.40 -16.24
CA THR A 34 -0.07 8.65 -17.00
C THR A 34 -0.29 8.39 -18.47
N ALA A 35 -1.15 9.18 -19.11
CA ALA A 35 -1.33 9.18 -20.56
C ALA A 35 -0.98 10.56 -21.14
N PRO A 36 -0.34 10.65 -22.32
CA PRO A 36 -0.04 11.93 -22.94
C PRO A 36 -1.33 12.62 -23.42
N ARG A 37 -1.35 13.95 -23.38
CA ARG A 37 -2.41 14.72 -24.06
C ARG A 37 -2.28 14.59 -25.57
N ARG A 38 -3.43 14.61 -26.26
CA ARG A 38 -3.50 14.64 -27.73
C ARG A 38 -4.21 15.89 -28.21
N ALA A 39 -3.82 16.39 -29.39
CA ALA A 39 -4.42 17.59 -29.97
C ALA A 39 -5.86 17.33 -30.46
N LEU A 40 -6.14 16.11 -30.95
CA LEU A 40 -7.47 15.70 -31.39
C LEU A 40 -8.27 15.18 -30.19
N GLU A 41 -9.46 15.74 -29.96
CA GLU A 41 -10.32 15.42 -28.80
C GLU A 41 -10.68 13.94 -28.71
N THR A 42 -10.93 13.28 -29.85
CA THR A 42 -11.25 11.84 -29.89
C THR A 42 -10.06 10.97 -29.47
N GLU A 43 -8.85 11.33 -29.86
CA GLU A 43 -7.62 10.65 -29.44
C GLU A 43 -7.29 10.94 -27.97
N ASP A 44 -7.53 12.18 -27.51
CA ASP A 44 -7.33 12.57 -26.10
C ASP A 44 -8.30 11.81 -25.18
N GLN A 45 -9.54 11.62 -25.63
CA GLN A 45 -10.55 10.84 -24.93
C GLN A 45 -10.21 9.35 -24.92
N ARG A 46 -9.78 8.79 -26.05
CA ARG A 46 -9.32 7.39 -26.11
C ARG A 46 -8.12 7.14 -25.19
N GLY A 47 -7.18 8.08 -25.10
CA GLY A 47 -6.05 7.97 -24.17
C GLY A 47 -6.46 7.91 -22.69
N LYS A 48 -7.58 8.55 -22.31
CA LYS A 48 -8.14 8.42 -20.95
C LYS A 48 -8.79 7.06 -20.74
N GLU A 49 -9.51 6.56 -21.74
CA GLU A 49 -10.16 5.25 -21.71
C GLU A 49 -9.12 4.13 -21.62
N ASP A 50 -8.08 4.18 -22.45
CA ASP A 50 -6.96 3.24 -22.40
C ASP A 50 -6.28 3.23 -21.02
N LEU A 51 -6.12 4.40 -20.38
CA LEU A 51 -5.54 4.51 -19.04
C LEU A 51 -6.44 3.87 -17.96
N ILE A 52 -7.76 3.98 -18.08
CA ILE A 52 -8.73 3.36 -17.16
C ILE A 52 -8.82 1.85 -17.40
N GLU A 53 -8.66 1.39 -18.64
CA GLU A 53 -8.70 -0.03 -18.99
C GLU A 53 -7.36 -0.75 -18.74
N SER A 54 -6.29 0.01 -18.52
CA SER A 54 -4.96 -0.53 -18.21
C SER A 54 -4.95 -1.22 -16.84
N LYS A 55 -5.04 -2.55 -16.87
CA LYS A 55 -4.90 -3.39 -15.67
C LYS A 55 -3.60 -3.10 -14.91
N LYS A 56 -2.51 -2.80 -15.64
CA LYS A 56 -1.20 -2.45 -15.06
C LYS A 56 -1.27 -1.13 -14.29
N ASP A 57 -1.81 -0.07 -14.90
CA ASP A 57 -1.86 1.24 -14.25
C ASP A 57 -2.81 1.23 -13.05
N LEU A 58 -3.96 0.57 -13.16
CA LEU A 58 -4.89 0.39 -12.05
C LEU A 58 -4.25 -0.40 -10.88
N ALA A 59 -3.55 -1.48 -11.19
CA ALA A 59 -2.79 -2.29 -10.23
C ALA A 59 -1.77 -1.44 -9.44
N GLU A 60 -0.90 -0.72 -10.17
CA GLU A 60 0.12 0.15 -9.56
C GLU A 60 -0.52 1.30 -8.76
N HIS A 61 -1.63 1.86 -9.22
CA HIS A 61 -2.37 2.90 -8.51
C HIS A 61 -3.01 2.41 -7.22
N MET A 62 -3.66 1.23 -7.24
CA MET A 62 -4.26 0.64 -6.04
C MET A 62 -3.21 0.30 -4.98
N MET A 63 -2.01 -0.17 -5.38
CA MET A 63 -0.90 -0.36 -4.44
C MET A 63 -0.54 0.94 -3.71
N LEU A 64 -0.51 2.07 -4.41
CA LEU A 64 -0.22 3.36 -3.79
C LEU A 64 -1.36 3.84 -2.91
N VAL A 65 -2.62 3.63 -3.32
CA VAL A 65 -3.78 3.91 -2.46
C VAL A 65 -3.66 3.12 -1.15
N ASP A 66 -3.29 1.84 -1.20
CA ASP A 66 -3.12 1.03 0.01
C ASP A 66 -1.95 1.48 0.88
N LEU A 67 -0.82 1.87 0.29
CA LEU A 67 0.31 2.41 1.02
C LEU A 67 -0.07 3.70 1.76
N GLU A 68 -0.75 4.62 1.08
CA GLU A 68 -1.17 5.90 1.67
C GLU A 68 -2.29 5.70 2.72
N ARG A 69 -3.17 4.71 2.53
CA ARG A 69 -4.13 4.29 3.58
C ARG A 69 -3.40 3.79 4.82
N HIS A 70 -2.34 3.01 4.66
CA HIS A 70 -1.56 2.47 5.78
C HIS A 70 -0.88 3.60 6.55
N ASP A 71 -0.20 4.50 5.84
CA ASP A 71 0.48 5.65 6.43
C ASP A 71 -0.51 6.51 7.23
N LEU A 72 -1.66 6.87 6.63
CA LEU A 72 -2.69 7.63 7.32
C LEU A 72 -3.23 6.89 8.54
N SER A 73 -3.44 5.58 8.43
CA SER A 73 -4.00 4.78 9.53
C SER A 73 -3.09 4.79 10.76
N SER A 74 -1.77 4.94 10.62
CA SER A 74 -0.88 5.02 11.78
C SER A 74 -1.21 6.22 12.71
N VAL A 75 -1.66 7.34 12.13
CA VAL A 75 -1.93 8.61 12.82
C VAL A 75 -3.41 9.00 12.91
N CYS A 76 -4.29 8.37 12.13
CA CYS A 76 -5.73 8.63 12.12
C CYS A 76 -6.50 7.71 13.08
N ILE A 77 -7.67 8.17 13.56
CA ILE A 77 -8.57 7.38 14.39
C ILE A 77 -8.82 6.04 13.67
N PRO A 78 -8.55 4.88 14.31
CA PRO A 78 -8.71 3.60 13.65
C PRO A 78 -10.11 3.44 13.05
N GLY A 79 -10.18 3.03 11.78
CA GLY A 79 -11.43 2.90 11.03
C GLY A 79 -11.94 4.18 10.37
N SER A 80 -11.37 5.35 10.69
CA SER A 80 -11.74 6.62 10.02
C SER A 80 -11.17 6.77 8.61
N VAL A 81 -10.11 6.01 8.27
CA VAL A 81 -9.44 6.14 6.98
C VAL A 81 -10.32 5.57 5.87
N LYS A 82 -10.53 6.38 4.85
CA LYS A 82 -11.32 6.05 3.64
C LYS A 82 -10.61 6.57 2.40
N TRP A 83 -10.90 5.95 1.28
CA TRP A 83 -10.41 6.40 -0.02
C TRP A 83 -11.60 6.59 -0.98
N ALA A 84 -11.41 7.47 -1.96
CA ALA A 84 -12.38 7.75 -3.00
C ALA A 84 -11.99 7.03 -4.29
N GLU A 85 -13.00 6.61 -5.07
CA GLU A 85 -12.81 6.05 -6.42
C GLU A 85 -11.84 6.91 -7.23
N PHE A 86 -11.05 6.24 -8.07
CA PHE A 86 -10.09 6.93 -8.92
C PHE A 86 -10.80 7.86 -9.92
N ARG A 87 -10.13 8.95 -10.28
CA ARG A 87 -10.58 9.93 -11.28
C ARG A 87 -9.43 10.27 -12.21
N ILE A 88 -9.76 10.80 -13.38
CA ILE A 88 -8.76 11.34 -14.31
C ILE A 88 -8.63 12.85 -14.09
N GLU A 89 -7.41 13.29 -13.84
CA GLU A 89 -7.01 14.70 -13.81
C GLU A 89 -6.18 15.05 -15.03
N SER A 90 -6.72 15.93 -15.87
CA SER A 90 -6.07 16.41 -17.10
C SER A 90 -5.26 17.68 -16.80
N HIS A 91 -3.96 17.61 -17.05
CA HIS A 91 -3.02 18.73 -17.08
C HIS A 91 -2.69 19.12 -18.54
N PRO A 92 -1.98 20.23 -18.78
CA PRO A 92 -1.69 20.69 -20.14
C PRO A 92 -0.99 19.66 -21.04
N ASN A 93 -0.15 18.78 -20.46
CA ASN A 93 0.66 17.82 -21.23
C ASN A 93 0.30 16.35 -20.97
N VAL A 94 -0.38 16.04 -19.86
CA VAL A 94 -0.69 14.65 -19.46
C VAL A 94 -2.06 14.52 -18.77
N HIS A 95 -2.61 13.31 -18.78
CA HIS A 95 -3.67 12.84 -17.89
C HIS A 95 -3.08 12.00 -16.77
N HIS A 96 -3.59 12.17 -15.55
CA HIS A 96 -3.19 11.43 -14.36
C HIS A 96 -4.37 10.68 -13.76
N LEU A 97 -4.13 9.46 -13.32
CA LEU A 97 -5.06 8.72 -12.48
C LEU A 97 -4.79 9.07 -11.01
N VAL A 98 -5.83 9.52 -10.31
CA VAL A 98 -5.72 10.10 -8.96
C VAL A 98 -6.82 9.55 -8.07
N SER A 99 -6.50 9.23 -6.82
CA SER A 99 -7.47 8.88 -5.77
C SER A 99 -7.22 9.75 -4.55
N GLU A 100 -8.29 10.20 -3.87
CA GLU A 100 -8.13 10.84 -2.56
C GLU A 100 -8.14 9.76 -1.48
N VAL A 101 -7.16 9.78 -0.58
CA VAL A 101 -7.20 9.03 0.69
C VAL A 101 -7.31 10.04 1.83
N SER A 102 -8.18 9.77 2.78
CA SER A 102 -8.45 10.69 3.89
C SER A 102 -8.73 9.98 5.20
N GLY A 103 -8.45 10.65 6.32
CA GLY A 103 -8.75 10.17 7.66
C GLY A 103 -8.88 11.30 8.67
N GLU A 104 -9.39 10.97 9.85
CA GLU A 104 -9.51 11.91 10.96
C GLU A 104 -8.32 11.76 11.90
N LEU A 105 -7.56 12.83 12.12
CA LEU A 105 -6.36 12.80 12.96
C LEU A 105 -6.72 12.43 14.42
N LYS A 106 -5.97 11.51 15.03
CA LYS A 106 -6.15 11.15 16.45
C LYS A 106 -5.97 12.38 17.34
N PRO A 107 -6.75 12.53 18.43
CA PRO A 107 -6.55 13.61 19.41
C PRO A 107 -5.15 13.64 20.04
N SER A 108 -4.48 12.49 20.13
CA SER A 108 -3.12 12.35 20.65
C SER A 108 -2.02 12.70 19.64
N CYS A 109 -2.38 12.91 18.37
CA CYS A 109 -1.44 13.20 17.29
C CYS A 109 -1.55 14.67 16.86
N CYS A 110 -0.49 15.17 16.24
CA CYS A 110 -0.47 16.52 15.68
C CYS A 110 -0.03 16.47 14.21
N VAL A 111 -0.07 17.61 13.53
CA VAL A 111 0.25 17.66 12.10
C VAL A 111 1.69 17.21 11.81
N THR A 112 2.65 17.45 12.72
CA THR A 112 4.01 16.94 12.54
C THR A 112 4.06 15.42 12.61
N SER A 113 3.22 14.77 13.43
CA SER A 113 3.08 13.31 13.44
C SER A 113 2.56 12.81 12.08
N ALA A 114 1.58 13.51 11.48
CA ALA A 114 1.07 13.17 10.16
C ALA A 114 2.12 13.33 9.05
N ILE A 115 2.88 14.43 9.10
CA ILE A 115 4.01 14.65 8.18
C ILE A 115 5.03 13.53 8.32
N SER A 116 5.44 13.18 9.55
CA SER A 116 6.41 12.10 9.79
C SER A 116 5.92 10.73 9.32
N SER A 117 4.60 10.50 9.30
CA SER A 117 4.05 9.23 8.82
C SER A 117 3.99 9.15 7.30
N LEU A 118 3.59 10.22 6.62
CA LEU A 118 3.43 10.23 5.16
C LEU A 118 4.74 10.48 4.44
N PHE A 119 5.67 11.23 5.06
CA PHE A 119 6.92 11.61 4.45
C PHE A 119 8.00 10.51 4.59
N PRO A 120 8.74 10.18 3.52
CA PRO A 120 8.52 10.57 2.13
C PRO A 120 7.34 9.82 1.50
N GLY A 121 6.66 10.46 0.53
CA GLY A 121 5.44 9.93 -0.09
C GLY A 121 5.67 8.60 -0.81
N GLY A 122 4.63 7.77 -0.90
CA GLY A 122 4.78 6.41 -1.43
C GLY A 122 5.26 6.32 -2.89
N SER A 123 4.83 7.28 -3.72
CA SER A 123 5.12 7.34 -5.16
C SER A 123 6.59 7.64 -5.51
N ILE A 124 7.34 8.23 -4.57
CA ILE A 124 8.76 8.60 -4.73
C ILE A 124 9.73 7.66 -4.01
N THR A 125 9.20 6.69 -3.27
CA THR A 125 9.96 5.61 -2.62
C THR A 125 9.70 4.25 -3.25
N GLY A 126 8.47 3.74 -3.13
CA GLY A 126 8.12 2.34 -3.35
C GLY A 126 7.51 1.66 -2.12
N CYS A 127 7.14 0.39 -2.28
CA CYS A 127 6.47 -0.44 -1.27
C CYS A 127 7.14 -1.83 -1.19
N PRO A 128 7.51 -2.35 0.00
CA PRO A 128 7.40 -1.71 1.33
C PRO A 128 8.35 -0.52 1.52
N LYS A 129 7.84 0.58 2.10
CA LYS A 129 8.51 1.91 2.10
C LYS A 129 9.93 1.88 2.67
N VAL A 130 10.11 1.29 3.85
CA VAL A 130 11.41 1.23 4.54
C VAL A 130 12.44 0.46 3.71
N MET A 131 12.05 -0.68 3.14
CA MET A 131 12.94 -1.48 2.31
C MET A 131 13.29 -0.77 1.00
N SER A 132 12.31 -0.14 0.34
CA SER A 132 12.54 0.66 -0.86
C SER A 132 13.53 1.80 -0.60
N MET A 133 13.40 2.52 0.52
CA MET A 133 14.35 3.58 0.91
C MET A 133 15.77 3.04 1.15
N ALA A 134 15.90 1.87 1.78
CA ALA A 134 17.21 1.24 1.99
C ALA A 134 17.89 0.87 0.65
N ILE A 135 17.13 0.33 -0.30
CA ILE A 135 17.61 0.00 -1.66
C ILE A 135 18.02 1.27 -2.40
N ILE A 136 17.18 2.31 -2.37
CA ILE A 136 17.47 3.62 -2.98
C ILE A 136 18.80 4.16 -2.47
N ASN A 137 18.99 4.19 -1.14
CA ASN A 137 20.22 4.68 -0.54
C ASN A 137 21.45 3.85 -0.95
N HIS A 138 21.30 2.53 -1.03
CA HIS A 138 22.37 1.63 -1.46
C HIS A 138 22.78 1.82 -2.93
N LEU A 139 21.80 2.04 -3.82
CA LEU A 139 22.00 2.17 -5.26
C LEU A 139 22.47 3.57 -5.66
N GLU A 140 21.82 4.63 -5.17
CA GLU A 140 22.11 6.01 -5.59
C GLU A 140 23.40 6.55 -4.98
N ARG A 141 23.77 6.11 -3.77
CA ARG A 141 25.01 6.49 -3.06
C ARG A 141 25.23 8.00 -2.90
N MET A 142 24.18 8.79 -3.05
CA MET A 142 24.21 10.25 -2.86
C MET A 142 22.88 10.73 -2.27
N PRO A 143 22.89 11.81 -1.47
CA PRO A 143 21.64 12.41 -0.99
C PRO A 143 20.85 13.01 -2.16
N ARG A 144 19.52 12.87 -2.09
CA ARG A 144 18.59 13.43 -3.09
C ARG A 144 18.42 14.95 -3.00
N GLY A 145 18.90 15.61 -1.94
CA GLY A 145 18.76 17.05 -1.76
C GLY A 145 17.29 17.43 -1.53
N ALA A 146 16.81 18.47 -2.22
CA ALA A 146 15.39 18.83 -2.16
C ALA A 146 14.49 17.85 -2.92
N TRP A 147 15.02 17.17 -3.94
CA TRP A 147 14.22 16.25 -4.75
C TRP A 147 13.66 15.12 -3.89
N THR A 148 12.39 14.77 -4.09
CA THR A 148 11.61 13.84 -3.24
C THR A 148 11.36 14.33 -1.80
N GLY A 149 11.70 15.59 -1.52
CA GLY A 149 11.30 16.32 -0.32
C GLY A 149 9.86 16.86 -0.39
N SER A 150 9.57 17.89 0.40
CA SER A 150 8.27 18.57 0.42
C SER A 150 8.43 20.06 0.67
N ILE A 151 7.63 20.89 -0.01
CA ILE A 151 7.44 22.30 0.35
C ILE A 151 5.95 22.61 0.48
N GLY A 152 5.65 23.66 1.22
CA GLY A 152 4.29 24.17 1.34
C GLY A 152 4.17 25.13 2.50
N HIS A 153 2.99 25.18 3.11
CA HIS A 153 2.69 26.14 4.16
C HIS A 153 1.98 25.49 5.35
N ILE A 154 2.31 25.99 6.55
CA ILE A 154 1.66 25.62 7.81
C ILE A 154 1.04 26.89 8.38
N HIS A 155 -0.28 27.01 8.31
CA HIS A 155 -1.04 28.11 8.88
C HIS A 155 -1.64 27.69 10.22
N LYS A 156 -0.87 27.91 11.30
CA LYS A 156 -1.24 27.54 12.67
C LYS A 156 -2.60 28.10 13.12
N LEU A 157 -2.93 29.35 12.77
CA LEU A 157 -4.18 29.99 13.21
C LEU A 157 -5.42 29.39 12.55
N ASN A 158 -5.28 28.93 11.31
CA ASN A 158 -6.39 28.38 10.52
C ASN A 158 -6.42 26.85 10.56
N ASN A 159 -5.53 26.21 11.33
CA ASN A 159 -5.33 24.76 11.32
C ASN A 159 -5.28 24.17 9.90
N LEU A 160 -4.53 24.87 9.03
CA LEU A 160 -4.41 24.55 7.62
C LEU A 160 -2.95 24.19 7.33
N VAL A 161 -2.72 23.02 6.75
CA VAL A 161 -1.41 22.64 6.20
C VAL A 161 -1.61 22.13 4.79
N GLU A 162 -0.77 22.58 3.87
CA GLU A 162 -0.69 22.08 2.50
C GLU A 162 0.77 21.83 2.19
N LEU A 163 1.09 20.60 1.79
CA LEU A 163 2.43 20.13 1.48
C LEU A 163 2.39 19.33 0.18
N ASN A 164 3.29 19.65 -0.75
CA ASN A 164 3.46 18.90 -2.00
C ASN A 164 4.60 17.88 -1.88
N ILE A 165 4.77 17.03 -2.90
CA ILE A 165 5.98 16.24 -3.08
C ILE A 165 6.91 17.00 -4.03
N LEU A 166 8.20 17.12 -3.73
CA LEU A 166 9.17 17.82 -4.58
C LEU A 166 9.64 16.96 -5.76
N ILE A 167 8.74 16.77 -6.71
CA ILE A 167 8.99 16.29 -8.08
C ILE A 167 8.81 17.44 -9.06
N ARG A 168 9.33 17.31 -10.30
CA ARG A 168 9.33 18.39 -11.30
C ARG A 168 9.85 19.72 -10.71
N THR A 169 10.99 19.63 -10.04
CA THR A 169 11.55 20.69 -9.19
C THR A 169 12.97 21.00 -9.63
N LEU A 170 13.28 22.29 -9.73
CA LEU A 170 14.61 22.84 -9.95
C LEU A 170 15.18 23.32 -8.62
N GLU A 171 16.37 22.83 -8.31
CA GLU A 171 17.17 23.25 -7.16
C GLU A 171 18.33 24.13 -7.65
N VAL A 172 18.37 25.41 -7.23
CA VAL A 172 19.40 26.36 -7.65
C VAL A 172 20.28 26.74 -6.47
N HIS A 173 21.59 26.66 -6.66
CA HIS A 173 22.60 27.10 -5.70
C HIS A 173 23.40 28.27 -6.28
N GLU A 174 23.67 29.29 -5.47
CA GLU A 174 24.52 30.42 -5.83
C GLU A 174 25.79 30.41 -4.98
N LYS A 175 26.95 30.27 -5.62
CA LYS A 175 28.25 30.31 -4.94
C LYS A 175 29.20 31.21 -5.71
N ALA A 176 29.73 32.22 -5.01
CA ALA A 176 30.66 33.22 -5.58
C ALA A 176 30.14 33.88 -6.88
N GLY A 177 28.82 34.19 -6.93
CA GLY A 177 28.18 34.81 -8.09
C GLY A 177 27.88 33.87 -9.26
N VAL A 178 28.18 32.56 -9.13
CA VAL A 178 27.83 31.54 -10.13
C VAL A 178 26.60 30.77 -9.64
N ARG A 179 25.57 30.71 -10.49
CA ARG A 179 24.35 29.91 -10.24
C ARG A 179 24.46 28.56 -10.92
N THR A 180 24.26 27.49 -10.16
CA THR A 180 24.14 26.12 -10.68
C THR A 180 22.75 25.59 -10.39
N GLY A 181 22.09 25.07 -11.42
CA GLY A 181 20.77 24.44 -11.31
C GLY A 181 20.88 22.92 -11.40
N ARG A 182 20.11 22.20 -10.59
CA ARG A 182 19.96 20.74 -10.64
C ARG A 182 18.48 20.39 -10.78
N VAL A 183 18.18 19.52 -11.76
CA VAL A 183 16.88 18.86 -11.89
C VAL A 183 17.13 17.37 -11.76
N MET A 184 16.37 16.73 -10.87
CA MET A 184 16.41 15.29 -10.66
C MET A 184 15.06 14.70 -11.06
N ALA A 185 15.07 13.51 -11.65
CA ALA A 185 13.89 12.79 -12.07
C ALA A 185 14.14 11.28 -11.96
N GLY A 186 13.04 10.52 -11.87
CA GLY A 186 13.06 9.07 -11.76
C GLY A 186 11.69 8.47 -12.06
N GLY A 187 11.61 7.16 -11.94
CA GLY A 187 10.41 6.35 -12.15
C GLY A 187 10.33 5.23 -11.10
N GLY A 188 9.12 4.74 -10.89
CA GLY A 188 8.92 3.55 -10.05
C GLY A 188 9.23 2.31 -10.86
N ILE A 189 10.14 1.47 -10.37
CA ILE A 189 10.55 0.24 -11.06
C ILE A 189 9.69 -0.92 -10.57
N VAL A 190 9.04 -1.62 -11.50
CA VAL A 190 8.33 -2.87 -11.26
C VAL A 190 9.02 -4.03 -11.96
N HIS A 191 8.63 -5.26 -11.65
CA HIS A 191 9.25 -6.45 -12.26
C HIS A 191 9.17 -6.46 -13.80
N SER A 192 8.09 -5.92 -14.36
CA SER A 192 7.87 -5.82 -15.81
C SER A 192 8.41 -4.54 -16.44
N SER A 193 9.13 -3.70 -15.68
CA SER A 193 9.75 -2.48 -16.22
C SER A 193 10.86 -2.82 -17.21
N ASN A 194 10.92 -2.07 -18.31
CA ASN A 194 12.04 -2.11 -19.24
C ASN A 194 13.06 -1.01 -18.89
N PRO A 195 14.33 -1.33 -18.60
CA PRO A 195 15.32 -0.35 -18.16
C PRO A 195 15.48 0.86 -19.09
N GLU A 196 15.48 0.64 -20.40
CA GLU A 196 15.66 1.71 -21.39
C GLU A 196 14.47 2.67 -21.43
N LEU A 197 13.24 2.16 -21.31
CA LEU A 197 12.03 2.98 -21.27
C LEU A 197 11.92 3.78 -19.96
N GLU A 198 12.28 3.19 -18.83
CA GLU A 198 12.28 3.89 -17.53
C GLU A 198 13.30 5.03 -17.50
N ALA A 199 14.49 4.82 -18.10
CA ALA A 199 15.50 5.87 -18.26
C ALA A 199 14.98 7.01 -19.14
N GLN A 200 14.35 6.70 -20.28
CA GLN A 200 13.73 7.69 -21.16
C GLN A 200 12.61 8.47 -20.45
N GLU A 201 11.77 7.79 -19.65
CA GLU A 201 10.73 8.44 -18.86
C GLU A 201 11.32 9.45 -17.86
N ALA A 202 12.40 9.07 -17.16
CA ALA A 202 13.09 9.97 -16.24
C ALA A 202 13.66 11.19 -16.97
N GLU A 203 14.29 11.00 -18.13
CA GLU A 203 14.82 12.10 -18.97
C GLU A 203 13.70 13.05 -19.40
N TRP A 204 12.57 12.53 -19.92
CA TRP A 204 11.42 13.36 -20.33
C TRP A 204 10.83 14.17 -19.18
N LYS A 205 10.78 13.61 -17.97
CA LYS A 205 10.32 14.31 -16.76
C LYS A 205 11.24 15.46 -16.38
N ALA A 206 12.56 15.28 -16.49
CA ALA A 206 13.54 16.31 -16.19
C ALA A 206 13.54 17.42 -17.26
N ASP A 207 13.46 17.03 -18.54
CA ASP A 207 13.55 17.93 -19.67
C ASP A 207 12.46 19.01 -19.67
N ALA A 208 11.24 18.67 -19.28
CA ALA A 208 10.15 19.63 -19.14
C ALA A 208 10.51 20.82 -18.20
N VAL A 209 11.24 20.57 -17.12
CA VAL A 209 11.68 21.59 -16.17
C VAL A 209 12.88 22.36 -16.72
N LEU A 210 13.83 21.66 -17.35
CA LEU A 210 15.04 22.28 -17.93
C LEU A 210 14.70 23.26 -19.06
N ARG A 211 13.79 22.89 -19.97
CA ARG A 211 13.31 23.77 -21.03
C ARG A 211 12.67 25.04 -20.48
N ALA A 212 11.82 24.90 -19.46
CA ALA A 212 11.15 26.04 -18.84
C ALA A 212 12.12 26.99 -18.11
N ALA A 213 13.16 26.46 -17.48
CA ALA A 213 14.06 27.25 -16.65
C ALA A 213 15.23 27.89 -17.41
N TRP A 214 15.80 27.18 -18.41
CA TRP A 214 17.06 27.58 -19.04
C TRP A 214 17.03 27.63 -20.57
N ASN A 215 15.89 27.33 -21.20
CA ASN A 215 15.74 27.29 -22.66
C ASN A 215 16.83 26.43 -23.35
N VAL A 216 17.33 25.41 -22.65
CA VAL A 216 18.32 24.47 -23.19
C VAL A 216 17.61 23.61 -24.24
N PRO A 217 18.07 23.58 -25.49
CA PRO A 217 17.49 22.70 -26.49
C PRO A 217 17.83 21.25 -26.12
N ALA A 218 16.81 20.46 -25.83
CA ALA A 218 16.92 19.01 -25.77
C ALA A 218 16.96 18.42 -27.18
N SER A 219 17.51 17.22 -27.30
CA SER A 219 17.65 16.42 -28.52
C SER A 219 16.32 15.95 -29.14
N ILE A 220 15.17 16.54 -28.80
CA ILE A 220 13.83 16.13 -29.26
C ILE A 220 13.00 17.37 -29.66
N SER A 221 12.25 17.23 -30.76
CA SER A 221 11.69 18.30 -31.60
C SER A 221 10.96 19.45 -30.89
N ASN A 222 11.12 20.65 -31.47
CA ASN A 222 10.54 21.94 -31.08
C ASN A 222 9.03 22.07 -31.38
N ASP A 223 8.24 21.00 -31.38
CA ASP A 223 6.82 21.13 -31.69
C ASP A 223 6.10 21.90 -30.58
N THR A 224 5.46 23.00 -30.98
CA THR A 224 4.71 23.91 -30.11
C THR A 224 3.67 23.12 -29.31
N LEU A 225 3.83 23.06 -27.99
CA LEU A 225 2.87 22.38 -27.11
C LEU A 225 1.49 23.06 -27.22
N PRO A 226 0.41 22.32 -27.48
CA PRO A 226 -0.93 22.90 -27.59
C PRO A 226 -1.39 23.45 -26.24
N SER A 227 -2.06 24.61 -26.24
CA SER A 227 -2.68 25.19 -25.04
C SER A 227 -3.95 24.42 -24.68
N LEU A 228 -3.82 23.42 -23.84
CA LEU A 228 -4.94 22.56 -23.44
C LEU A 228 -5.45 22.93 -22.04
N SER A 229 -6.77 22.95 -21.87
CA SER A 229 -7.41 23.27 -20.58
C SER A 229 -7.19 22.17 -19.54
N MET A 230 -7.17 22.57 -18.27
CA MET A 230 -7.17 21.66 -17.13
C MET A 230 -8.60 21.21 -16.80
N SER A 231 -8.78 19.95 -16.45
CA SER A 231 -10.07 19.43 -15.98
C SER A 231 -9.89 18.24 -15.06
N SER A 232 -10.73 18.13 -14.04
CA SER A 232 -10.87 16.92 -13.23
C SER A 232 -12.24 16.33 -13.51
N LYS A 233 -12.30 15.08 -13.97
CA LYS A 233 -13.55 14.36 -14.18
C LYS A 233 -13.42 12.96 -13.60
N THR A 234 -14.33 12.61 -12.69
CA THR A 234 -14.61 11.22 -12.38
C THR A 234 -15.31 10.62 -13.59
N LEU A 235 -14.58 9.82 -14.37
CA LEU A 235 -15.19 9.03 -15.43
C LEU A 235 -15.90 7.86 -14.76
N ALA A 236 -17.21 8.02 -14.53
CA ALA A 236 -18.07 7.02 -13.93
C ALA A 236 -18.27 5.86 -14.91
N ARG A 237 -17.31 4.94 -14.97
CA ARG A 237 -17.59 3.56 -15.38
C ARG A 237 -17.91 2.78 -14.11
N GLN A 238 -18.80 1.80 -14.18
CA GLN A 238 -18.96 0.81 -13.11
C GLN A 238 -17.67 -0.01 -13.04
N SER A 239 -16.61 0.50 -12.41
CA SER A 239 -15.50 -0.35 -12.01
C SER A 239 -16.01 -1.31 -10.93
N GLU A 240 -15.60 -2.57 -11.02
CA GLU A 240 -15.78 -3.56 -9.95
C GLU A 240 -15.01 -3.13 -8.69
N ILE A 241 -13.94 -2.37 -8.87
CA ILE A 241 -13.14 -1.77 -7.81
C ILE A 241 -13.87 -0.53 -7.26
N ARG A 242 -14.32 -0.61 -6.01
CA ARG A 242 -14.96 0.48 -5.27
C ARG A 242 -14.46 0.52 -3.83
N PRO A 243 -14.56 1.66 -3.13
CA PRO A 243 -14.29 1.70 -1.71
C PRO A 243 -15.15 0.68 -0.98
N ASN A 244 -14.52 -0.17 -0.16
CA ASN A 244 -15.22 -1.16 0.63
C ASN A 244 -16.23 -0.46 1.56
N ILE A 245 -17.53 -0.62 1.28
CA ILE A 245 -18.60 -0.11 2.13
C ILE A 245 -18.82 -1.12 3.25
N ALA A 246 -18.43 -0.78 4.47
CA ALA A 246 -18.79 -1.58 5.63
C ALA A 246 -20.32 -1.68 5.72
N ARG A 247 -20.87 -2.89 5.74
CA ARG A 247 -22.27 -3.13 6.10
C ARG A 247 -22.46 -2.63 7.54
N LYS A 248 -23.67 -2.12 7.86
CA LYS A 248 -24.04 -1.50 9.16
C LYS A 248 -23.31 -2.13 10.35
N GLU A 249 -22.72 -1.28 11.18
CA GLU A 249 -22.05 -1.61 12.44
C GLU A 249 -22.81 -2.69 13.23
N LYS A 250 -22.35 -3.94 13.15
CA LYS A 250 -22.55 -4.90 14.23
C LYS A 250 -21.38 -4.70 15.17
N SER A 251 -21.61 -4.05 16.32
CA SER A 251 -20.59 -3.96 17.38
C SER A 251 -20.19 -5.36 17.83
N ARG A 252 -19.11 -5.91 17.28
CA ARG A 252 -18.46 -7.14 17.75
C ARG A 252 -17.44 -6.74 18.81
N LYS A 253 -17.75 -6.85 20.11
CA LYS A 253 -16.80 -6.54 21.20
C LYS A 253 -15.69 -7.60 21.32
N LYS A 254 -15.00 -7.88 20.21
CA LYS A 254 -13.95 -8.88 20.09
C LYS A 254 -12.59 -8.22 20.13
N LYS A 255 -11.62 -8.87 20.76
CA LYS A 255 -10.22 -8.46 20.81
C LYS A 255 -9.40 -9.30 19.85
N ILE A 256 -8.79 -8.66 18.87
CA ILE A 256 -7.98 -9.32 17.86
C ILE A 256 -6.53 -8.89 18.01
N ILE A 257 -5.63 -9.85 18.14
CA ILE A 257 -4.20 -9.56 18.03
C ILE A 257 -3.81 -9.60 16.55
N LEU A 258 -3.16 -8.56 16.07
CA LEU A 258 -2.59 -8.47 14.74
C LEU A 258 -1.06 -8.46 14.83
N ILE A 259 -0.43 -9.46 14.23
CA ILE A 259 1.03 -9.57 14.21
C ILE A 259 1.58 -8.81 13.01
N ASP A 260 2.35 -7.76 13.27
CA ASP A 260 3.03 -6.97 12.26
C ASP A 260 4.38 -7.60 11.89
N ASN A 261 4.56 -7.91 10.60
CA ASN A 261 5.83 -8.40 10.07
C ASN A 261 6.54 -7.32 9.24
N MET A 262 6.52 -6.07 9.71
CA MET A 262 7.15 -4.91 9.07
C MET A 262 6.63 -4.62 7.66
N ASP A 263 5.34 -4.83 7.46
CA ASP A 263 4.69 -4.61 6.17
C ASP A 263 4.02 -3.24 6.08
N SER A 264 3.92 -2.71 4.87
CA SER A 264 3.25 -1.44 4.61
C SER A 264 1.74 -1.54 4.45
N PHE A 265 1.10 -2.65 4.87
CA PHE A 265 -0.36 -2.82 4.87
C PHE A 265 -0.97 -3.23 6.21
N THR A 266 -0.17 -3.46 7.26
CA THR A 266 -0.67 -3.89 8.59
C THR A 266 -1.77 -2.98 9.17
N HIS A 267 -1.60 -1.65 9.08
CA HIS A 267 -2.64 -0.74 9.57
C HIS A 267 -3.92 -0.73 8.73
N ASN A 268 -3.88 -1.15 7.46
CA ASN A 268 -5.10 -1.34 6.66
C ASN A 268 -5.93 -2.52 7.17
N ILE A 269 -5.26 -3.61 7.57
CA ILE A 269 -5.90 -4.77 8.19
C ILE A 269 -6.55 -4.36 9.52
N ARG A 270 -5.80 -3.64 10.37
CA ARG A 270 -6.33 -3.08 11.62
C ARG A 270 -7.59 -2.26 11.38
N ASP A 271 -7.54 -1.32 10.43
CA ASP A 271 -8.67 -0.45 10.12
C ASP A 271 -9.88 -1.23 9.56
N ALA A 272 -9.64 -2.25 8.75
CA ALA A 272 -10.70 -3.14 8.26
C ALA A 272 -11.40 -3.88 9.42
N ILE A 273 -10.63 -4.42 10.37
CA ILE A 273 -11.16 -5.13 11.55
C ILE A 273 -11.90 -4.16 12.48
N VAL A 274 -11.37 -2.95 12.72
CA VAL A 274 -12.02 -1.92 13.55
C VAL A 274 -13.34 -1.46 12.95
N LYS A 275 -13.43 -1.32 11.62
CA LYS A 275 -14.70 -1.00 10.93
C LYS A 275 -15.78 -2.06 11.12
N LEU A 276 -15.39 -3.30 11.43
CA LEU A 276 -16.30 -4.40 11.79
C LEU A 276 -16.63 -4.44 13.29
N GLY A 277 -16.23 -3.41 14.04
CA GLY A 277 -16.59 -3.19 15.44
C GLY A 277 -15.64 -3.80 16.47
N CYS A 278 -14.54 -4.41 16.04
CA CYS A 278 -13.58 -5.10 16.90
C CYS A 278 -12.48 -4.16 17.44
N GLU A 279 -11.87 -4.56 18.55
CA GLU A 279 -10.66 -3.94 19.10
C GLU A 279 -9.43 -4.69 18.57
N VAL A 280 -8.37 -3.97 18.16
CA VAL A 280 -7.16 -4.58 17.59
C VAL A 280 -5.91 -4.17 18.35
N MET A 281 -5.13 -5.14 18.80
CA MET A 281 -3.81 -4.95 19.41
C MET A 281 -2.74 -5.38 18.42
N ILE A 282 -1.78 -4.50 18.13
CA ILE A 282 -0.67 -4.83 17.23
C ILE A 282 0.53 -5.28 18.07
N GLU A 283 1.09 -6.44 17.73
CA GLU A 283 2.33 -6.97 18.31
C GLU A 283 3.33 -7.26 17.18
N ASN A 284 4.63 -7.19 17.45
CA ASN A 284 5.66 -7.39 16.42
C ASN A 284 5.96 -8.90 16.24
N GLY A 285 5.94 -9.37 14.99
CA GLY A 285 6.24 -10.76 14.61
C GLY A 285 7.73 -11.11 14.58
N TRP A 286 8.60 -10.13 14.81
CA TRP A 286 10.04 -10.28 14.91
C TRP A 286 10.59 -9.73 16.23
N SER A 287 11.69 -10.34 16.68
CA SER A 287 12.52 -9.84 17.76
C SER A 287 14.00 -9.89 17.38
N SER A 288 14.72 -8.85 17.77
CA SER A 288 16.18 -8.78 17.63
C SER A 288 16.93 -9.58 18.69
N HIS A 289 16.22 -10.14 19.68
CA HIS A 289 16.83 -10.80 20.83
C HIS A 289 16.96 -12.31 20.54
N PRO A 290 18.18 -12.81 20.26
CA PRO A 290 18.38 -14.19 19.81
C PRO A 290 18.01 -15.24 20.86
N ASP A 291 18.08 -14.88 22.14
CA ASP A 291 17.74 -15.75 23.28
C ASP A 291 16.31 -15.52 23.79
N GLU A 292 15.45 -14.84 23.02
CA GLU A 292 14.05 -14.67 23.40
C GLU A 292 13.34 -16.03 23.45
N ASP A 293 12.76 -16.34 24.61
CA ASP A 293 11.81 -17.43 24.74
C ASP A 293 10.49 -17.03 24.06
N VAL A 294 10.39 -17.37 22.78
CA VAL A 294 9.21 -17.04 21.95
C VAL A 294 7.94 -17.73 22.45
N ALA A 295 8.04 -18.89 23.10
CA ALA A 295 6.88 -19.58 23.67
C ALA A 295 6.36 -18.86 24.92
N MET A 296 7.27 -18.39 25.78
CA MET A 296 6.93 -17.50 26.88
C MET A 296 6.30 -16.20 26.36
N TRP A 297 6.87 -15.61 25.32
CA TRP A 297 6.32 -14.40 24.70
C TRP A 297 4.88 -14.61 24.17
N VAL A 298 4.60 -15.73 23.49
CA VAL A 298 3.24 -16.05 23.03
C VAL A 298 2.28 -16.12 24.22
N SER A 299 2.70 -16.81 25.30
CA SER A 299 1.90 -16.94 26.52
C SER A 299 1.61 -15.58 27.16
N ASP A 300 2.64 -14.74 27.31
CA ASP A 300 2.52 -13.38 27.86
C ASP A 300 1.57 -12.51 27.04
N VAL A 301 1.63 -12.61 25.71
CA VAL A 301 0.79 -11.85 24.78
C VAL A 301 -0.67 -12.31 24.85
N ILE A 302 -0.92 -13.62 24.91
CA ILE A 302 -2.26 -14.19 25.08
C ILE A 302 -2.84 -13.78 26.44
N ASP A 303 -2.07 -13.89 27.52
CA ASP A 303 -2.52 -13.54 28.87
C ASP A 303 -2.81 -12.05 29.01
N LYS A 304 -1.92 -11.21 28.51
CA LYS A 304 -2.03 -9.74 28.54
C LYS A 304 -3.30 -9.25 27.85
N HIS A 305 -3.62 -9.79 26.68
CA HIS A 305 -4.69 -9.25 25.84
C HIS A 305 -5.99 -10.05 25.92
N SER A 306 -5.92 -11.32 26.29
CA SER A 306 -7.04 -12.28 26.27
C SER A 306 -7.80 -12.23 24.93
N PRO A 307 -7.13 -12.55 23.80
CA PRO A 307 -7.70 -12.37 22.46
C PRO A 307 -8.82 -13.37 22.16
N ASP A 308 -9.77 -12.92 21.35
CA ASP A 308 -10.79 -13.78 20.73
C ASP A 308 -10.29 -14.38 19.39
N GLY A 309 -9.24 -13.81 18.80
CA GLY A 309 -8.62 -14.29 17.57
C GLY A 309 -7.26 -13.65 17.31
N ILE A 310 -6.44 -14.31 16.49
CA ILE A 310 -5.11 -13.84 16.11
C ILE A 310 -5.04 -13.74 14.57
N VAL A 311 -4.49 -12.64 14.07
CA VAL A 311 -4.19 -12.44 12.65
C VAL A 311 -2.68 -12.31 12.51
N ILE A 312 -2.05 -13.20 11.75
CA ILE A 312 -0.66 -13.06 11.31
C ILE A 312 -0.66 -12.25 10.02
N GLY A 313 -0.15 -11.02 10.10
CA GLY A 313 -0.13 -10.09 8.99
C GLY A 313 0.86 -10.45 7.88
N PRO A 314 0.80 -9.71 6.76
CA PRO A 314 1.76 -9.80 5.66
C PRO A 314 3.15 -9.31 6.11
N GLY A 315 4.17 -9.56 5.28
CA GLY A 315 5.55 -9.12 5.50
C GLY A 315 6.44 -9.42 4.31
N PRO A 316 7.58 -8.73 4.17
CA PRO A 316 8.55 -9.00 3.12
C PRO A 316 9.35 -10.29 3.38
N SER A 317 10.00 -10.78 2.33
CA SER A 317 10.92 -11.92 2.36
C SER A 317 10.22 -13.25 2.69
N ARG A 318 10.73 -14.02 3.66
CA ARG A 318 10.21 -15.35 4.01
C ARG A 318 9.79 -15.41 5.48
N PRO A 319 8.76 -16.20 5.84
CA PRO A 319 8.27 -16.35 7.21
C PRO A 319 9.35 -16.67 8.25
N GLU A 320 10.35 -17.46 7.87
CA GLU A 320 11.44 -17.92 8.75
C GLU A 320 12.30 -16.75 9.28
N SER A 321 12.18 -15.56 8.68
CA SER A 321 12.84 -14.33 9.17
C SER A 321 12.15 -13.73 10.40
N TYR A 322 10.94 -14.18 10.74
CA TYR A 322 10.08 -13.65 11.79
C TYR A 322 9.85 -14.75 12.85
N ASN A 323 10.72 -14.78 13.86
CA ASN A 323 10.75 -15.81 14.89
C ASN A 323 9.40 -15.99 15.63
N ARG A 324 8.77 -14.88 16.05
CA ARG A 324 7.47 -14.93 16.75
C ARG A 324 6.32 -15.34 15.84
N THR A 325 6.34 -14.89 14.58
CA THR A 325 5.36 -15.33 13.57
C THR A 325 5.45 -16.82 13.30
N THR A 326 6.65 -17.35 13.17
CA THR A 326 6.87 -18.78 12.96
C THR A 326 6.45 -19.57 14.21
N ALA A 327 6.72 -19.07 15.42
CA ALA A 327 6.26 -19.69 16.66
C ALA A 327 4.72 -19.77 16.73
N LEU A 328 4.02 -18.66 16.49
CA LEU A 328 2.55 -18.62 16.47
C LEU A 328 1.95 -19.58 15.43
N ALA A 329 2.52 -19.64 14.23
CA ALA A 329 2.07 -20.56 13.19
C ALA A 329 2.22 -22.03 13.63
N ASN A 330 3.37 -22.41 14.20
CA ASN A 330 3.61 -23.77 14.70
C ASN A 330 2.68 -24.13 15.85
N MET A 331 2.55 -23.26 16.85
CA MET A 331 1.63 -23.49 17.96
C MET A 331 0.18 -23.59 17.48
N GLY A 332 -0.19 -22.84 16.44
CA GLY A 332 -1.50 -22.94 15.81
C GLY A 332 -1.73 -24.33 15.22
N ILE A 333 -0.86 -24.74 14.29
CA ILE A 333 -0.95 -26.05 13.61
C ILE A 333 -0.95 -27.21 14.62
N ASN A 334 -0.16 -27.11 15.70
CA ASN A 334 -0.09 -28.14 16.74
C ASN A 334 -1.28 -28.14 17.71
N GLY A 335 -2.22 -27.18 17.62
CA GLY A 335 -3.36 -27.09 18.55
C GLY A 335 -2.97 -26.56 19.93
N GLU A 336 -1.89 -25.80 20.03
CA GLU A 336 -1.32 -25.27 21.29
C GLU A 336 -1.75 -23.83 21.56
N LEU A 337 -2.32 -23.12 20.58
CA LEU A 337 -2.95 -21.81 20.77
C LEU A 337 -4.31 -21.93 21.45
N ILE A 338 -4.30 -22.08 22.77
CA ILE A 338 -5.50 -22.30 23.58
C ILE A 338 -5.76 -21.10 24.49
N SER A 339 -7.04 -20.75 24.63
CA SER A 339 -7.54 -19.81 25.65
C SER A 339 -8.57 -20.50 26.54
N GLY A 340 -9.09 -19.79 27.54
CA GLY A 340 -10.21 -20.27 28.36
C GLY A 340 -11.49 -20.59 27.57
N LYS A 341 -11.57 -20.20 26.28
CA LYS A 341 -12.69 -20.50 25.36
C LYS A 341 -12.42 -21.67 24.40
N GLY A 342 -11.25 -22.29 24.49
CA GLY A 342 -10.80 -23.33 23.56
C GLY A 342 -9.72 -22.81 22.60
N GLN A 343 -9.59 -23.46 21.44
CA GLN A 343 -8.60 -23.09 20.42
C GLN A 343 -8.85 -21.67 19.91
N ILE A 344 -7.82 -20.82 19.94
CA ILE A 344 -7.90 -19.45 19.44
C ILE A 344 -7.92 -19.49 17.90
N PRO A 345 -8.92 -18.90 17.24
CA PRO A 345 -8.93 -18.75 15.79
C PRO A 345 -7.70 -18.00 15.28
N LEU A 346 -7.12 -18.51 14.19
CA LEU A 346 -5.91 -17.96 13.58
C LEU A 346 -6.13 -17.69 12.09
N LEU A 347 -5.83 -16.47 11.64
CA LEU A 347 -5.82 -16.08 10.23
C LEU A 347 -4.41 -15.68 9.80
N GLY A 348 -3.87 -16.32 8.78
CA GLY A 348 -2.65 -15.88 8.10
C GLY A 348 -2.96 -15.13 6.80
N ILE A 349 -2.41 -13.92 6.64
CA ILE A 349 -2.53 -13.12 5.41
C ILE A 349 -1.17 -13.01 4.74
N CYS A 350 -1.08 -13.38 3.45
CA CYS A 350 0.13 -13.37 2.64
C CYS A 350 1.32 -14.10 3.32
N LEU A 351 2.26 -13.39 3.94
CA LEU A 351 3.34 -14.00 4.73
C LEU A 351 2.79 -14.86 5.87
N GLY A 352 1.69 -14.44 6.52
CA GLY A 352 1.04 -15.25 7.55
C GLY A 352 0.45 -16.55 7.02
N HIS A 353 -0.12 -16.54 5.80
CA HIS A 353 -0.58 -17.77 5.13
C HIS A 353 0.58 -18.71 4.87
N GLN A 354 1.69 -18.16 4.35
CA GLN A 354 2.91 -18.92 4.09
C GLN A 354 3.49 -19.51 5.37
N ALA A 355 3.46 -18.77 6.48
CA ALA A 355 3.92 -19.24 7.79
C ALA A 355 3.10 -20.43 8.29
N ILE A 356 1.77 -20.35 8.22
CA ILE A 356 0.85 -21.43 8.61
C ILE A 356 1.08 -22.68 7.75
N CYS A 357 1.17 -22.51 6.43
CA CYS A 357 1.41 -23.64 5.53
C CYS A 357 2.80 -24.26 5.74
N LEU A 358 3.85 -23.45 5.95
CA LEU A 358 5.18 -23.96 6.28
C LEU A 358 5.19 -24.74 7.60
N ALA A 359 4.47 -24.28 8.62
CA ALA A 359 4.32 -24.99 9.89
C ALA A 359 3.63 -26.36 9.72
N ASP A 360 2.73 -26.49 8.74
CA ASP A 360 2.11 -27.77 8.36
C ASP A 360 3.02 -28.65 7.47
N GLY A 361 4.23 -28.19 7.13
CA GLY A 361 5.21 -28.95 6.33
C GLY A 361 5.15 -28.69 4.82
N SER A 362 4.41 -27.68 4.37
CA SER A 362 4.29 -27.30 2.95
C SER A 362 5.61 -26.75 2.38
N ASN A 363 5.76 -26.77 1.05
CA ASN A 363 6.91 -26.14 0.38
C ASN A 363 6.64 -24.70 -0.08
N LEU A 364 7.46 -23.75 0.37
CA LEU A 364 7.42 -22.34 -0.06
C LEU A 364 8.47 -22.06 -1.15
N THR A 365 7.99 -21.83 -2.37
CA THR A 365 8.83 -21.58 -3.55
C THR A 365 8.52 -20.24 -4.21
N ARG A 366 9.36 -19.83 -5.16
CA ARG A 366 9.05 -18.69 -6.04
C ARG A 366 7.88 -19.05 -6.94
N SER A 367 7.00 -18.08 -7.15
CA SER A 367 5.88 -18.23 -8.08
C SER A 367 6.39 -18.67 -9.47
N PRO A 368 5.87 -19.78 -10.02
CA PRO A 368 6.26 -20.24 -11.35
C PRO A 368 5.87 -19.25 -12.45
N ASN A 369 4.89 -18.39 -12.17
CA ASN A 369 4.39 -17.36 -13.08
C ASN A 369 5.07 -16.00 -12.87
N GLY A 370 6.15 -15.96 -12.08
CA GLY A 370 6.80 -14.72 -11.68
C GLY A 370 6.09 -14.01 -10.53
N PRO A 371 6.71 -12.94 -10.00
CA PRO A 371 6.17 -12.22 -8.86
C PRO A 371 4.98 -11.34 -9.24
N VAL A 372 4.02 -11.21 -8.32
CA VAL A 372 2.88 -10.31 -8.45
C VAL A 372 3.03 -9.16 -7.44
N HIS A 373 3.16 -7.93 -7.94
CA HIS A 373 3.44 -6.74 -7.13
C HIS A 373 2.26 -5.76 -7.10
N GLY A 374 1.05 -6.28 -6.88
CA GLY A 374 -0.17 -5.48 -6.76
C GLY A 374 -1.12 -5.60 -7.94
N SER A 375 -1.48 -6.82 -8.35
CA SER A 375 -2.53 -7.04 -9.35
C SER A 375 -3.74 -7.70 -8.71
N PRO A 376 -4.97 -7.25 -9.01
CA PRO A 376 -6.16 -8.05 -8.78
C PRO A 376 -6.09 -9.31 -9.64
N VAL A 377 -6.42 -10.45 -9.06
CA VAL A 377 -6.54 -11.73 -9.76
C VAL A 377 -7.88 -12.35 -9.45
N SER A 378 -8.36 -13.19 -10.37
CA SER A 378 -9.51 -14.04 -10.10
C SER A 378 -9.13 -15.14 -9.11
N VAL A 379 -9.93 -15.31 -8.06
CA VAL A 379 -9.80 -16.34 -7.04
C VAL A 379 -11.06 -17.19 -7.05
N GLU A 380 -10.91 -18.44 -7.45
CA GLU A 380 -11.93 -19.49 -7.40
C GLU A 380 -11.91 -20.15 -6.01
N ASN A 381 -13.05 -20.52 -5.45
CA ASN A 381 -13.14 -21.14 -4.12
C ASN A 381 -14.23 -22.22 -4.04
N ASP A 382 -14.16 -23.05 -2.99
CA ASP A 382 -15.10 -24.17 -2.77
C ASP A 382 -16.27 -23.84 -1.82
N GLY A 383 -16.44 -22.57 -1.43
CA GLY A 383 -17.48 -22.12 -0.51
C GLY A 383 -17.28 -22.52 0.97
N THR A 384 -16.15 -23.11 1.34
CA THR A 384 -15.87 -23.56 2.72
C THR A 384 -15.03 -22.55 3.52
N GLY A 385 -15.21 -22.55 4.84
CA GLY A 385 -14.39 -21.74 5.74
C GLY A 385 -14.63 -20.25 5.56
N LEU A 386 -13.57 -19.49 5.28
CA LEU A 386 -13.68 -18.03 5.04
C LEU A 386 -14.47 -17.68 3.79
N PHE A 387 -14.70 -18.64 2.89
CA PHE A 387 -15.44 -18.43 1.64
C PHE A 387 -16.92 -18.81 1.74
N SER A 388 -17.42 -19.13 2.93
CA SER A 388 -18.84 -19.39 3.11
C SER A 388 -19.68 -18.15 2.81
N GLU A 389 -20.78 -18.36 2.08
CA GLU A 389 -21.72 -17.31 1.61
C GLU A 389 -21.12 -16.30 0.61
N LEU A 390 -19.93 -16.59 0.09
CA LEU A 390 -19.31 -15.85 -1.00
C LEU A 390 -19.60 -16.51 -2.36
N ALA A 391 -19.39 -15.77 -3.44
CA ALA A 391 -19.52 -16.32 -4.79
C ALA A 391 -18.40 -17.34 -5.06
N GLU A 392 -18.52 -18.15 -6.09
CA GLU A 392 -17.47 -19.12 -6.44
C GLU A 392 -16.20 -18.44 -6.96
N GLU A 393 -16.32 -17.23 -7.50
CA GLU A 393 -15.22 -16.47 -8.10
C GLU A 393 -15.21 -15.02 -7.59
N HIS A 394 -14.03 -14.51 -7.22
CA HIS A 394 -13.82 -13.16 -6.70
C HIS A 394 -12.57 -12.50 -7.24
N SER A 395 -12.55 -11.17 -7.28
CA SER A 395 -11.32 -10.40 -7.53
C SER A 395 -10.61 -10.08 -6.21
N MET A 396 -9.35 -10.50 -6.08
CA MET A 396 -8.54 -10.23 -4.88
C MET A 396 -7.14 -9.74 -5.24
N MET A 397 -6.63 -8.77 -4.49
CA MET A 397 -5.31 -8.17 -4.70
C MET A 397 -4.17 -9.06 -4.17
N ARG A 398 -3.11 -9.21 -4.97
CA ARG A 398 -1.89 -9.95 -4.61
C ARG A 398 -0.65 -9.08 -4.58
N TYR A 399 0.18 -9.28 -3.56
CA TYR A 399 1.50 -8.64 -3.39
C TYR A 399 2.61 -9.66 -3.07
N ASN A 400 2.60 -10.84 -3.72
CA ASN A 400 3.49 -11.94 -3.38
C ASN A 400 4.41 -12.39 -4.52
N SER A 401 5.66 -12.71 -4.17
CA SER A 401 6.64 -13.35 -5.05
C SER A 401 6.85 -14.84 -4.74
N LEU A 402 6.46 -15.26 -3.54
CA LEU A 402 6.50 -16.63 -3.07
C LEU A 402 5.09 -17.19 -2.96
N VAL A 403 4.95 -18.50 -3.17
CA VAL A 403 3.68 -19.23 -3.16
C VAL A 403 3.85 -20.60 -2.52
N ILE A 404 2.75 -21.10 -1.98
CA ILE A 404 2.58 -22.48 -1.55
C ILE A 404 1.99 -23.27 -2.73
N LEU A 405 2.61 -24.38 -3.12
CA LEU A 405 2.15 -25.23 -4.24
C LEU A 405 1.35 -26.45 -3.77
N ASP A 406 1.64 -26.90 -2.56
CA ASP A 406 1.03 -28.04 -1.90
C ASP A 406 0.87 -27.70 -0.42
N VAL A 407 -0.12 -28.30 0.24
CA VAL A 407 -0.28 -28.17 1.69
C VAL A 407 0.02 -29.50 2.37
N GLY A 408 0.42 -29.44 3.64
CA GLY A 408 0.64 -30.62 4.46
C GLY A 408 -0.63 -31.37 4.82
N GLU A 409 -0.49 -32.34 5.72
CA GLU A 409 -1.59 -33.26 6.05
C GLU A 409 -2.73 -32.58 6.83
N SER A 410 -2.45 -31.55 7.62
CA SER A 410 -3.43 -30.93 8.52
C SER A 410 -4.23 -29.83 7.83
N MET A 411 -3.73 -29.28 6.73
CA MET A 411 -4.39 -28.25 5.93
C MET A 411 -5.11 -28.83 4.71
N VAL A 412 -6.10 -28.09 4.22
CA VAL A 412 -6.88 -28.38 3.01
C VAL A 412 -6.95 -27.10 2.18
N PRO A 413 -6.50 -27.09 0.91
CA PRO A 413 -6.67 -25.94 0.03
C PRO A 413 -8.16 -25.75 -0.26
N ASN A 414 -8.64 -24.51 -0.23
CA ASN A 414 -10.04 -24.19 -0.45
C ASN A 414 -10.27 -22.92 -1.29
N ALA A 415 -9.19 -22.33 -1.82
CA ALA A 415 -9.26 -21.33 -2.88
C ALA A 415 -8.00 -21.35 -3.76
N TRP A 416 -8.16 -21.01 -5.04
CA TRP A 416 -7.14 -21.09 -6.07
C TRP A 416 -7.19 -19.87 -6.99
N GLU A 417 -6.06 -19.49 -7.57
CA GLU A 417 -6.03 -18.47 -8.61
C GLU A 417 -6.60 -19.03 -9.91
N GLY A 418 -7.57 -18.31 -10.49
CA GLY A 418 -8.18 -18.64 -11.76
C GLY A 418 -7.15 -18.74 -12.89
N GLY A 419 -7.21 -19.82 -13.64
CA GLY A 419 -6.32 -20.10 -14.78
C GLY A 419 -4.93 -20.66 -14.42
N THR A 420 -4.37 -20.38 -13.25
CA THR A 420 -3.05 -20.92 -12.84
C THR A 420 -3.15 -22.08 -11.85
N GLY A 421 -4.24 -22.16 -11.07
CA GLY A 421 -4.44 -23.17 -10.04
C GLY A 421 -3.54 -22.99 -8.81
N LEU A 422 -2.84 -21.86 -8.66
CA LEU A 422 -2.02 -21.60 -7.48
C LEU A 422 -2.89 -21.48 -6.22
N ILE A 423 -2.45 -22.05 -5.10
CA ILE A 423 -3.21 -22.03 -3.86
C ILE A 423 -3.31 -20.59 -3.34
N MET A 424 -4.54 -20.11 -3.18
CA MET A 424 -4.86 -18.77 -2.68
C MET A 424 -5.50 -18.79 -1.29
N GLY A 425 -6.06 -19.93 -0.88
CA GLY A 425 -6.63 -20.13 0.44
C GLY A 425 -6.44 -21.57 0.90
N ALA A 426 -6.21 -21.74 2.19
CA ALA A 426 -6.20 -23.03 2.85
C ALA A 426 -6.82 -22.92 4.24
N ARG A 427 -7.40 -24.03 4.71
CA ARG A 427 -7.97 -24.15 6.06
C ARG A 427 -7.49 -25.42 6.73
N HIS A 428 -7.37 -25.37 8.05
CA HIS A 428 -7.05 -26.54 8.83
C HIS A 428 -8.27 -27.49 8.90
N ARG A 429 -8.03 -28.80 9.02
CA ARG A 429 -9.10 -29.81 9.07
C ARG A 429 -9.95 -29.73 10.33
N TYR A 430 -9.32 -29.47 11.47
CA TYR A 430 -9.94 -29.57 12.80
C TYR A 430 -10.01 -28.23 13.57
N TYR A 431 -8.90 -27.50 13.66
CA TYR A 431 -8.81 -26.19 14.32
C TYR A 431 -9.32 -25.02 13.45
N PRO A 432 -9.80 -23.92 14.07
CA PRO A 432 -10.27 -22.70 13.37
C PRO A 432 -9.12 -21.88 12.79
N ILE A 433 -8.32 -22.48 11.92
CA ILE A 433 -7.10 -21.90 11.35
C ILE A 433 -7.28 -21.78 9.85
N HIS A 434 -7.05 -20.58 9.34
CA HIS A 434 -7.18 -20.25 7.94
C HIS A 434 -5.97 -19.45 7.45
N GLY A 435 -5.60 -19.64 6.20
CA GLY A 435 -4.57 -18.87 5.52
C GLY A 435 -5.07 -18.40 4.16
N VAL A 436 -4.72 -17.19 3.79
CA VAL A 436 -5.12 -16.50 2.57
C VAL A 436 -3.90 -15.80 1.96
N GLN A 437 -3.56 -16.09 0.70
CA GLN A 437 -2.36 -15.57 0.04
C GLN A 437 -2.53 -14.13 -0.46
N PHE A 438 -3.77 -13.74 -0.79
CA PHE A 438 -4.14 -12.38 -1.19
C PHE A 438 -4.36 -11.45 0.01
N HIS A 439 -4.59 -10.17 -0.26
CA HIS A 439 -4.76 -9.12 0.74
C HIS A 439 -6.22 -8.66 0.82
N PRO A 440 -7.03 -9.18 1.76
CA PRO A 440 -8.45 -8.83 1.87
C PRO A 440 -8.69 -7.36 2.26
N GLU A 441 -7.71 -6.68 2.86
CA GLU A 441 -7.79 -5.28 3.25
C GLU A 441 -7.57 -4.29 2.10
N SER A 442 -7.01 -4.77 0.99
CA SER A 442 -6.57 -3.96 -0.15
C SER A 442 -7.74 -3.26 -0.83
N ALA A 443 -7.49 -2.07 -1.38
CA ALA A 443 -8.42 -1.34 -2.24
C ALA A 443 -8.74 -2.12 -3.52
N GLY A 444 -7.85 -3.02 -3.96
CA GLY A 444 -8.06 -3.93 -5.08
C GLY A 444 -8.81 -5.23 -4.74
N SER A 445 -9.35 -5.37 -3.52
CA SER A 445 -10.08 -6.55 -3.04
C SER A 445 -11.52 -6.19 -2.64
N PRO A 446 -12.45 -6.00 -3.61
CA PRO A 446 -13.83 -5.55 -3.33
C PRO A 446 -14.59 -6.44 -2.33
N ASP A 447 -14.37 -7.76 -2.38
CA ASP A 447 -15.02 -8.72 -1.48
C ASP A 447 -14.19 -9.07 -0.24
N GLY A 448 -13.02 -8.43 -0.07
CA GLY A 448 -12.08 -8.78 0.99
C GLY A 448 -12.61 -8.51 2.41
N MET A 449 -13.50 -7.52 2.60
CA MET A 449 -14.15 -7.29 3.90
C MET A 449 -14.97 -8.49 4.38
N SER A 450 -15.59 -9.24 3.46
CA SER A 450 -16.38 -10.42 3.79
C SER A 450 -15.49 -11.56 4.30
N ILE A 451 -14.28 -11.71 3.77
CA ILE A 451 -13.28 -12.66 4.26
C ILE A 451 -12.91 -12.36 5.71
N ILE A 452 -12.66 -11.08 6.03
CA ILE A 452 -12.35 -10.64 7.39
C ILE A 452 -13.58 -10.85 8.30
N GLU A 453 -14.79 -10.53 7.82
CA GLU A 453 -16.02 -10.75 8.59
C GLU A 453 -16.24 -12.23 8.93
N ASN A 454 -16.01 -13.13 7.96
CA ASN A 454 -16.13 -14.56 8.14
C ASN A 454 -15.11 -15.10 9.14
N PHE A 455 -13.85 -14.63 9.09
CA PHE A 455 -12.86 -14.96 10.12
C PHE A 455 -13.31 -14.51 11.51
N LEU A 456 -13.78 -13.26 11.62
CA LEU A 456 -14.24 -12.74 12.91
C LEU A 456 -15.41 -13.55 13.46
N SER A 457 -16.26 -14.16 12.62
CA SER A 457 -17.37 -15.01 13.08
C SER A 457 -16.90 -16.35 13.68
N LEU A 458 -15.67 -16.79 13.40
CA LEU A 458 -15.05 -17.95 14.06
C LEU A 458 -14.62 -17.64 15.50
N CYS A 459 -14.55 -16.35 15.85
CA CYS A 459 -14.14 -15.85 17.16
C CYS A 459 -15.35 -15.62 18.11
N ASP A 460 -16.51 -16.19 17.80
CA ASP A 460 -17.74 -16.09 18.62
C ASP A 460 -17.80 -17.10 19.78
#